data_AF-A0A966GUW0-F1
#
_entry.id   AF-A0A966GUW0-F1
#
_cell.length_a   1.000
_cell.length_b   1.000
_cell.length_c   1.000
_cell.angle_alpha   90.00
_cell.angle_beta   90.00
_cell.angle_gamma   90.00
#
_symmetry.space_group_name_H-M   'P 1'
#
loop_
_entity.id
_entity.type
_entity.pdbx_description
1 polymer ?
#
loop_
_entity_poly.entity_id
_entity_poly.type
_entity_poly.pdbx_seq_one_letter_code
_entity_poly.pdbx_strand_id
1 'polypeptide(L)'
;MFLSALISLVLILSVANFVPVKYVLSVFVIEFSIRLFISPRFAPLLIIGRFIVSNQNPEYVGAAQKKFAWYIGFVISSVMFFLLVVLNAYSLITGLACLICLILMFFESAFGICLGCKLYGVLKKEKAQYCPGEICDIKQKQDIQKISGNQWLVLLGVVAVLVLLSVSFKNNIMAKPHNLFPEKKYENK
;
A
#
# COMPACT_ATOMS: atom_id res chain seq x y z
N MET A 1 -5.44 4.81 -3.79
CA MET A 1 -4.17 5.56 -3.63
C MET A 1 -2.96 4.63 -3.73
N PHE A 2 -2.85 3.56 -2.91
CA PHE A 2 -1.72 2.64 -3.00
C PHE A 2 -1.53 2.06 -4.41
N LEU A 3 -2.59 1.49 -4.99
CA LEU A 3 -2.55 0.90 -6.33
C LEU A 3 -2.08 1.88 -7.42
N SER A 4 -2.63 3.10 -7.44
CA SER A 4 -2.26 4.11 -8.44
C SER A 4 -0.79 4.54 -8.32
N ALA A 5 -0.26 4.63 -7.09
CA ALA A 5 1.14 4.94 -6.85
C ALA A 5 2.06 3.76 -7.22
N LEU A 6 1.64 2.52 -6.94
CA LEU A 6 2.38 1.31 -7.34
C LEU A 6 2.48 1.20 -8.87
N ILE A 7 1.37 1.39 -9.59
CA ILE A 7 1.36 1.40 -11.06
C ILE A 7 2.32 2.48 -11.59
N SER A 8 2.29 3.67 -10.99
CA SER A 8 3.20 4.75 -11.39
C SER A 8 4.67 4.38 -11.18
N LEU A 9 5.01 3.73 -10.07
CA LEU A 9 6.37 3.25 -9.81
C LEU A 9 6.81 2.20 -10.85
N VAL A 10 5.95 1.22 -11.15
CA VAL A 10 6.25 0.18 -12.14
C VAL A 10 6.49 0.80 -13.52
N LEU A 11 5.70 1.80 -13.92
CA LEU A 11 5.86 2.50 -15.19
C LEU A 11 7.15 3.33 -15.25
N ILE A 12 7.56 3.94 -14.14
CA ILE A 12 8.85 4.61 -14.03
C ILE A 12 9.99 3.60 -14.18
N LEU A 13 9.94 2.45 -13.48
CA LEU A 13 11.02 1.45 -13.51
C LEU A 13 11.11 0.71 -14.86
N SER A 14 9.98 0.50 -15.54
CA SER A 14 9.94 -0.30 -16.77
C SER A 14 10.18 0.52 -18.03
N VAL A 15 9.64 1.74 -18.10
CA VAL A 15 9.60 2.56 -19.33
C VAL A 15 10.09 3.99 -19.10
N ALA A 16 10.55 4.33 -17.88
CA ALA A 16 10.93 5.70 -17.50
C ALA A 16 9.83 6.74 -17.77
N ASN A 17 8.56 6.33 -17.69
CA ASN A 17 7.43 7.23 -17.92
C ASN A 17 7.00 7.91 -16.61
N PHE A 18 7.28 9.21 -16.50
CA PHE A 18 6.95 10.02 -15.32
C PHE A 18 5.58 10.71 -15.41
N VAL A 19 4.86 10.62 -16.53
CA VAL A 19 3.54 11.26 -16.68
C VAL A 19 2.53 10.74 -15.64
N PRO A 20 2.39 9.42 -15.42
CA PRO A 20 1.42 8.89 -14.45
C PRO A 20 1.67 9.39 -13.02
N VAL A 21 2.94 9.44 -12.57
CA VAL A 21 3.26 9.86 -11.20
C VAL A 21 2.90 11.33 -10.95
N LYS A 22 3.07 12.20 -11.95
CA LYS A 22 2.70 13.61 -11.84
C LYS A 22 1.20 13.77 -11.60
N TYR A 23 0.37 13.05 -12.33
CA TYR A 23 -1.08 13.05 -12.09
C TYR A 23 -1.46 12.49 -10.72
N VAL A 24 -0.84 11.36 -10.32
CA VAL A 24 -1.10 10.75 -9.02
C VAL A 24 -0.75 11.71 -7.87
N LEU A 25 0.38 12.42 -7.95
CA LEU A 25 0.78 13.39 -6.95
C LEU A 25 -0.18 14.59 -6.89
N SER A 26 -0.63 15.11 -8.03
CA SER A 26 -1.66 16.17 -8.08
C SER A 26 -2.94 15.73 -7.36
N VAL A 27 -3.42 14.53 -7.66
CA VAL A 27 -4.62 13.97 -7.02
C VAL A 27 -4.40 13.79 -5.52
N PHE A 28 -3.22 13.34 -5.08
CA PHE A 28 -2.91 13.14 -3.67
C PHE A 28 -2.94 14.46 -2.89
N VAL A 29 -2.32 15.50 -3.43
CA VAL A 29 -2.31 16.84 -2.81
C VAL A 29 -3.75 17.35 -2.67
N ILE A 30 -4.58 17.23 -3.72
CA ILE A 30 -5.99 17.64 -3.69
C ILE A 30 -6.78 16.82 -2.65
N GLU A 31 -6.65 15.49 -2.68
CA GLU A 31 -7.35 14.58 -1.76
C GLU A 31 -7.02 14.91 -0.30
N PHE A 32 -5.74 15.08 0.04
CA PHE A 32 -5.34 15.41 1.41
C PHE A 32 -5.74 16.83 1.81
N SER A 33 -5.70 17.79 0.87
CA SER A 33 -6.17 19.16 1.11
C SER A 33 -7.65 19.16 1.49
N ILE A 34 -8.50 18.45 0.74
CA ILE A 34 -9.94 18.35 1.03
C ILE A 34 -10.18 17.70 2.40
N ARG A 35 -9.43 16.63 2.71
CA ARG A 35 -9.54 15.93 4.00
C ARG A 35 -9.15 16.79 5.21
N LEU A 36 -8.15 17.65 5.06
CA LEU A 36 -7.62 18.47 6.15
C LEU A 36 -8.37 19.80 6.32
N PHE A 37 -8.65 20.52 5.24
CA PHE A 37 -9.16 21.89 5.29
C PHE A 37 -10.69 22.00 5.17
N ILE A 38 -11.35 21.06 4.48
CA ILE A 38 -12.80 21.12 4.25
C ILE A 38 -13.50 20.08 5.12
N SER A 39 -13.47 18.82 4.69
CA SER A 39 -14.02 17.69 5.44
C SER A 39 -13.66 16.39 4.73
N PRO A 40 -13.33 15.31 5.46
CA PRO A 40 -13.08 13.99 4.90
C PRO A 40 -14.29 13.42 4.14
N ARG A 41 -15.51 13.91 4.41
CA ARG A 41 -16.73 13.48 3.74
C ARG A 41 -16.73 13.79 2.24
N PHE A 42 -16.03 14.85 1.82
CA PHE A 42 -15.99 15.30 0.43
C PHE A 42 -14.77 14.80 -0.33
N ALA A 43 -13.92 13.99 0.31
CA ALA A 43 -12.70 13.51 -0.32
C ALA A 43 -13.05 12.53 -1.47
N PRO A 44 -12.67 12.81 -2.73
CA PRO A 44 -13.19 12.09 -3.88
C PRO A 44 -12.87 10.59 -3.86
N LEU A 45 -11.68 10.20 -3.41
CA LEU A 45 -11.33 8.79 -3.31
C LEU A 45 -12.12 8.07 -2.20
N LEU A 46 -12.51 8.79 -1.14
CA LEU A 46 -13.36 8.24 -0.09
C LEU A 46 -14.81 8.07 -0.58
N ILE A 47 -15.30 8.98 -1.42
CA ILE A 47 -16.62 8.86 -2.07
C ILE A 47 -16.66 7.61 -2.97
N ILE A 48 -15.63 7.43 -3.81
CA ILE A 48 -15.50 6.24 -4.67
C ILE A 48 -15.44 4.97 -3.82
N GLY A 49 -14.65 4.99 -2.73
CA GLY A 49 -14.58 3.87 -1.78
C GLY A 49 -15.96 3.51 -1.21
N ARG A 50 -16.71 4.50 -0.72
CA ARG A 50 -18.08 4.29 -0.19
C ARG A 50 -19.02 3.69 -1.22
N PHE A 51 -18.91 4.08 -2.48
CA PHE A 51 -19.71 3.50 -3.55
C PHE A 51 -19.39 2.01 -3.74
N ILE A 52 -18.10 1.66 -3.79
CA ILE A 52 -17.62 0.28 -3.99
C ILE A 52 -17.98 -0.64 -2.82
N VAL A 53 -17.78 -0.19 -1.57
CA VAL A 53 -18.01 -1.00 -0.35
C VAL A 53 -19.33 -0.70 0.36
N SER A 54 -20.32 -0.18 -0.37
CA SER A 54 -21.61 0.27 0.19
C SER A 54 -22.39 -0.80 0.97
N ASN A 55 -22.16 -2.08 0.67
CA ASN A 55 -22.85 -3.21 1.31
C ASN A 55 -22.03 -3.90 2.43
N GLN A 56 -20.93 -3.28 2.88
CA GLN A 56 -20.06 -3.81 3.95
C GLN A 56 -20.30 -3.09 5.27
N ASN A 57 -20.11 -3.78 6.39
CA ASN A 57 -20.19 -3.16 7.71
C ASN A 57 -19.01 -2.18 7.91
N PRO A 58 -19.28 -0.90 8.26
CA PRO A 58 -18.23 0.09 8.41
C PRO A 58 -17.41 -0.17 9.68
N GLU A 59 -16.09 -0.10 9.54
CA GLU A 59 -15.15 -0.18 10.65
C GLU A 59 -14.68 1.22 11.04
N TYR A 60 -14.97 1.63 12.28
CA TYR A 60 -14.65 2.97 12.76
C TYR A 60 -13.24 3.04 13.32
N VAL A 61 -12.51 4.09 12.95
CA VAL A 61 -11.16 4.39 13.42
C VAL A 61 -11.10 5.82 13.94
N GLY A 62 -10.30 6.06 14.98
CA GLY A 62 -10.13 7.33 15.66
C GLY A 62 -9.84 8.49 14.70
N ALA A 63 -10.75 9.47 14.67
CA ALA A 63 -10.70 10.59 13.74
C ALA A 63 -9.45 11.47 13.94
N ALA A 64 -9.04 11.72 15.19
CA ALA A 64 -7.86 12.55 15.51
C ALA A 64 -6.56 11.91 15.00
N GLN A 65 -6.42 10.58 15.17
CA GLN A 65 -5.25 9.84 14.73
C GLN A 65 -5.12 9.83 13.21
N LYS A 66 -6.24 9.61 12.49
CA LYS A 66 -6.25 9.68 11.02
C LYS A 66 -5.95 11.08 10.49
N LYS A 67 -6.41 12.14 11.18
CA LYS A 67 -6.04 13.51 10.80
C LYS A 67 -4.52 13.73 10.84
N PHE A 68 -3.84 13.22 11.86
CA PHE A 68 -2.37 13.29 11.93
C PHE A 68 -1.69 12.55 10.76
N ALA A 69 -2.17 11.35 10.43
CA ALA A 69 -1.66 10.63 9.27
C ALA A 69 -1.88 11.39 7.95
N TRP A 70 -3.02 12.06 7.78
CA TRP A 70 -3.28 12.90 6.61
C TRP A 70 -2.37 14.12 6.54
N TYR A 71 -1.98 14.72 7.68
CA TYR A 71 -0.98 15.80 7.68
C TYR A 71 0.38 15.33 7.16
N ILE A 72 0.86 14.17 7.62
CA ILE A 72 2.12 13.58 7.13
C ILE A 72 2.02 13.30 5.62
N GLY A 73 0.92 12.68 5.19
CA GLY A 73 0.66 12.40 3.78
C GLY A 73 0.64 13.65 2.91
N PHE A 74 -0.03 14.71 3.39
CA PHE A 74 -0.09 16.00 2.73
C PHE A 74 1.30 16.61 2.53
N VAL A 75 2.10 16.70 3.60
CA VAL A 75 3.46 17.28 3.54
C VAL A 75 4.33 16.52 2.54
N ILE A 76 4.37 15.19 2.63
CA ILE A 76 5.18 14.36 1.72
C ILE A 76 4.70 14.53 0.27
N SER A 77 3.39 14.47 0.03
CA SER A 77 2.83 14.63 -1.32
C SER A 77 3.07 16.03 -1.90
N SER A 78 3.03 17.08 -1.08
CA SER A 78 3.22 18.46 -1.51
C SER A 78 4.69 18.72 -1.89
N VAL A 79 5.63 18.23 -1.08
CA VAL A 79 7.06 18.30 -1.39
C VAL A 79 7.37 17.52 -2.68
N MET A 80 6.83 16.31 -2.82
CA MET A 80 7.03 15.51 -4.05
C MET A 80 6.37 16.14 -5.28
N PHE A 81 5.18 16.69 -5.14
CA PHE A 81 4.50 17.43 -6.20
C PHE A 81 5.32 18.64 -6.64
N PHE A 82 5.85 19.42 -5.70
CA PHE A 82 6.70 20.56 -6.02
C PHE A 82 7.97 20.13 -6.77
N LEU A 83 8.66 19.09 -6.31
CA LEU A 83 9.87 18.60 -6.96
C LEU A 83 9.62 18.03 -8.36
N LEU A 84 8.63 17.14 -8.51
CA LEU A 84 8.40 16.40 -9.77
C LEU A 84 7.51 17.12 -10.78
N VAL A 85 6.56 17.94 -10.31
CA VAL A 85 5.61 18.64 -11.20
C VAL A 85 6.06 20.06 -11.48
N VAL A 86 6.43 20.83 -10.45
CA VAL A 86 6.79 22.26 -10.61
C VAL A 86 8.23 22.40 -11.08
N LEU A 87 9.18 21.79 -10.37
CA LEU A 87 10.61 21.87 -10.72
C LEU A 87 11.02 20.84 -11.78
N ASN A 88 10.16 19.86 -12.07
CA ASN A 88 10.43 18.76 -13.00
C ASN A 88 11.78 18.05 -12.73
N ALA A 89 12.18 17.97 -11.45
CA ALA A 89 13.43 17.41 -11.01
C ALA A 89 13.20 16.05 -10.34
N TYR A 90 13.92 15.03 -10.81
CA TYR A 90 13.95 13.71 -10.17
C TYR A 90 15.31 13.48 -9.51
N SER A 91 15.31 12.80 -8.37
CA SER A 91 16.51 12.46 -7.61
C SER A 91 16.33 11.09 -6.94
N LEU A 92 17.44 10.49 -6.50
CA LEU A 92 17.40 9.29 -5.64
C LEU A 92 16.54 9.55 -4.38
N ILE A 93 16.60 10.78 -3.84
CA ILE A 93 15.80 11.19 -2.68
C ILE A 93 14.31 11.11 -2.99
N THR A 94 13.86 11.55 -4.18
CA THR A 94 12.44 11.46 -4.57
C THR A 94 11.99 10.01 -4.77
N GLY A 95 12.88 9.14 -5.28
CA GLY A 95 12.62 7.71 -5.39
C GLY A 95 12.47 7.02 -4.03
N LEU A 96 13.39 7.29 -3.11
CA LEU A 96 13.34 6.75 -1.75
C LEU A 96 12.11 7.26 -0.98
N ALA A 97 11.77 8.55 -1.10
CA ALA A 97 10.57 9.10 -0.50
C ALA A 97 9.29 8.43 -1.01
N CYS A 98 9.21 8.15 -2.32
CA CYS A 98 8.10 7.41 -2.92
C CYS A 98 8.01 5.98 -2.39
N LEU A 99 9.14 5.26 -2.30
CA LEU A 99 9.19 3.90 -1.74
C LEU A 99 8.73 3.86 -0.29
N ILE A 100 9.23 4.78 0.55
CA ILE A 100 8.81 4.87 1.95
C ILE A 100 7.31 5.15 2.04
N CYS A 101 6.79 6.08 1.25
CA CYS A 101 5.36 6.38 1.20
C CYS A 101 4.54 5.14 0.79
N LEU A 102 4.96 4.42 -0.25
CA LEU A 102 4.31 3.19 -0.70
C LEU A 102 4.29 2.11 0.37
N ILE A 103 5.39 1.94 1.10
CA ILE A 103 5.49 0.98 2.22
C ILE A 103 4.48 1.37 3.31
N LEU A 104 4.45 2.63 3.74
CA LEU A 104 3.51 3.11 4.77
C LEU A 104 2.05 2.89 4.34
N MET A 105 1.71 3.20 3.08
CA MET A 105 0.37 2.99 2.53
C MET A 105 0.02 1.52 2.35
N PHE A 106 0.99 0.66 2.04
CA PHE A 106 0.81 -0.78 1.94
C PHE A 106 0.43 -1.36 3.29
N PHE A 107 1.12 -0.98 4.37
CA PHE A 107 0.78 -1.48 5.71
C PHE A 107 -0.64 -1.10 6.13
N GLU A 108 -1.08 0.12 5.81
CA GLU A 108 -2.45 0.57 6.07
C GLU A 108 -3.47 -0.22 5.22
N SER A 109 -3.18 -0.48 3.95
CA SER A 109 -4.13 -1.12 3.02
C SER A 109 -4.19 -2.64 3.18
N ALA A 110 -3.06 -3.30 3.46
CA ALA A 110 -2.95 -4.76 3.49
C ALA A 110 -3.19 -5.35 4.88
N PHE A 111 -2.71 -4.69 5.94
CA PHE A 111 -2.83 -5.20 7.31
C PHE A 111 -3.81 -4.38 8.17
N GLY A 112 -4.35 -3.26 7.66
CA GLY A 112 -5.18 -2.35 8.45
C GLY A 112 -4.41 -1.57 9.52
N ILE A 113 -3.07 -1.63 9.51
CA ILE A 113 -2.20 -1.01 10.53
C ILE A 113 -1.69 0.33 9.99
N CYS A 114 -2.21 1.44 10.52
CA CYS A 114 -1.69 2.77 10.21
C CYS A 114 -0.50 3.11 11.14
N LEU A 115 0.73 3.05 10.60
CA LEU A 115 1.95 3.45 11.32
C LEU A 115 1.90 4.92 11.79
N GLY A 116 1.27 5.80 11.00
CA GLY A 116 1.09 7.21 11.38
C GLY A 116 0.25 7.37 12.65
N CYS A 117 -0.85 6.62 12.77
CA CYS A 117 -1.66 6.59 13.99
C CYS A 117 -0.89 6.02 15.19
N LYS A 118 -0.05 4.99 14.97
CA LYS A 118 0.80 4.41 16.02
C LYS A 118 1.82 5.41 16.56
N LEU A 119 2.46 6.18 15.66
CA LEU A 119 3.40 7.24 16.04
C LEU A 119 2.71 8.34 16.85
N TYR A 120 1.50 8.74 16.46
CA TYR A 120 0.70 9.71 17.22
C TYR A 120 0.42 9.22 18.65
N GLY A 121 0.01 7.95 18.82
CA GLY A 121 -0.25 7.36 20.14
C GLY A 121 0.97 7.36 21.06
N VAL A 122 2.16 7.10 20.52
CA VAL A 122 3.43 7.16 21.27
C VAL A 122 3.77 8.59 21.69
N LEU A 123 3.60 9.57 20.80
CA LEU A 123 3.96 10.97 21.04
C LEU A 123 3.02 11.67 22.03
N LYS A 124 1.71 11.45 21.90
CA LYS A 124 0.69 12.13 22.72
C LYS A 124 0.31 11.40 24.01
N LYS A 125 0.73 10.14 24.19
CA LYS A 125 0.33 9.26 25.32
C LYS A 125 -1.19 9.17 25.54
N GLU A 126 -2.00 9.56 24.56
CA GLU A 126 -3.45 9.45 24.61
C GLU A 126 -3.86 8.02 24.29
N LYS A 127 -4.81 7.47 25.07
CA LYS A 127 -5.44 6.19 24.75
C LYS A 127 -6.10 6.31 23.38
N ALA A 128 -5.80 5.38 22.48
CA ALA A 128 -6.48 5.33 21.20
C ALA A 128 -7.99 5.19 21.43
N GLN A 129 -8.78 6.14 20.94
CA GLN A 129 -10.23 6.02 20.88
C GLN A 129 -10.61 5.51 19.49
N TYR A 130 -11.35 4.40 19.45
CA TYR A 130 -11.78 3.69 18.23
C TYR A 130 -10.61 3.15 17.39
N CYS A 131 -10.27 1.89 17.62
CA CYS A 131 -9.20 1.16 16.95
C CYS A 131 -9.84 0.28 15.90
N PRO A 132 -9.25 0.12 14.70
CA PRO A 132 -9.71 -0.91 13.77
C PRO A 132 -9.74 -2.26 14.53
N GLY A 133 -10.88 -2.93 14.48
CA GLY A 133 -11.16 -4.21 15.13
C GLY A 133 -11.62 -4.13 16.58
N GLU A 134 -12.02 -2.95 17.07
CA GLU A 134 -12.43 -2.70 18.48
C GLU A 134 -11.31 -2.97 19.52
N ILE A 135 -10.04 -3.07 19.10
CA ILE A 135 -8.90 -3.48 19.97
C ILE A 135 -8.25 -2.28 20.69
N CYS A 136 -9.05 -1.37 21.26
CA CYS A 136 -8.49 -0.26 22.04
C CYS A 136 -8.08 -0.65 23.47
N ASP A 137 -8.48 -1.83 23.93
CA ASP A 137 -7.89 -2.48 25.09
C ASP A 137 -6.91 -3.56 24.65
N ILE A 138 -5.75 -3.62 25.31
CA ILE A 138 -4.77 -4.68 25.18
C ILE A 138 -5.41 -5.94 25.79
N LYS A 139 -6.34 -6.57 25.08
CA LYS A 139 -6.85 -7.88 25.47
C LYS A 139 -5.71 -8.88 25.28
N GLN A 140 -5.54 -9.74 26.29
CA GLN A 140 -4.62 -10.87 26.20
C GLN A 140 -4.88 -11.63 24.90
N LYS A 141 -3.79 -12.02 24.20
CA LYS A 141 -3.86 -12.78 22.95
C LYS A 141 -4.79 -13.97 23.16
N GLN A 142 -5.86 -14.01 22.36
CA GLN A 142 -6.78 -15.16 22.31
C GLN A 142 -5.98 -16.41 21.93
N ASP A 143 -6.38 -17.59 22.38
CA ASP A 143 -5.57 -18.81 22.17
C ASP A 143 -5.31 -19.12 20.69
N ILE A 144 -6.18 -18.67 19.79
CA ILE A 144 -6.00 -18.77 18.32
C ILE A 144 -4.83 -17.91 17.81
N GLN A 145 -4.46 -16.83 18.50
CA GLN A 145 -3.33 -15.95 18.14
C GLN A 145 -1.98 -16.45 18.67
N LYS A 146 -1.96 -17.48 19.52
CA LYS A 146 -0.73 -18.10 20.00
C LYS A 146 -0.28 -19.13 18.98
N ILE A 147 0.84 -18.88 18.32
CA ILE A 147 1.41 -19.82 17.36
C ILE A 147 1.91 -21.04 18.14
N SER A 148 1.26 -22.18 17.94
CA SER A 148 1.67 -23.45 18.54
C SER A 148 2.89 -24.02 17.82
N GLY A 149 3.66 -24.89 18.50
CA GLY A 149 4.85 -25.54 17.91
C GLY A 149 4.55 -26.27 16.61
N ASN A 150 3.35 -26.87 16.49
CA ASN A 150 2.91 -27.57 15.28
C ASN A 150 2.68 -26.61 14.10
N GLN A 151 2.18 -25.40 14.34
CA GLN A 151 2.04 -24.37 13.30
C GLN A 151 3.40 -23.89 12.79
N TRP A 152 4.40 -23.81 13.68
CA TRP A 152 5.79 -23.52 13.30
C TRP A 152 6.39 -24.63 12.41
N LEU A 153 6.11 -25.89 12.75
CA LEU A 153 6.52 -27.05 11.97
C LEU A 153 5.90 -27.06 10.57
N VAL A 154 4.61 -26.72 10.45
CA VAL A 154 3.94 -26.57 9.16
C VAL A 154 4.59 -25.45 8.34
N LEU A 155 4.89 -24.30 8.96
CA LEU A 155 5.53 -23.18 8.28
C LEU A 155 6.91 -23.56 7.74
N LEU A 156 7.72 -24.23 8.56
CA LEU A 156 9.02 -24.76 8.17
C LEU A 156 8.91 -25.83 7.06
N GLY A 157 7.90 -26.70 7.15
CA GLY A 157 7.61 -27.70 6.12
C GLY A 157 7.28 -27.06 4.77
N VAL A 158 6.44 -26.03 4.75
CA VAL A 158 6.13 -25.28 3.52
C VAL A 158 7.38 -24.63 2.93
N VAL A 159 8.20 -23.99 3.77
CA VAL A 159 9.47 -23.38 3.32
C VAL A 159 10.40 -24.46 2.74
N ALA A 160 10.53 -25.61 3.41
CA ALA A 160 11.35 -26.72 2.93
C ALA A 160 10.86 -27.27 1.58
N VAL A 161 9.55 -27.43 1.40
CA VAL A 161 8.95 -27.86 0.12
C VAL A 161 9.22 -26.84 -0.98
N LEU A 162 9.07 -25.54 -0.70
CA LEU A 162 9.37 -24.48 -1.68
C LEU A 162 10.85 -24.51 -2.11
N VAL A 163 11.77 -24.72 -1.16
CA VAL A 163 13.20 -24.88 -1.46
C VAL A 163 13.43 -26.14 -2.31
N LEU A 164 12.85 -27.28 -1.93
CA LEU A 164 12.94 -28.54 -2.67
C LEU A 164 12.44 -28.40 -4.11
N LEU A 165 11.29 -27.74 -4.31
CA LEU A 165 10.74 -27.46 -5.63
C LEU A 165 11.66 -26.54 -6.43
N SER A 166 12.19 -25.48 -5.82
CA SER A 166 13.11 -24.55 -6.49
C SER A 166 14.39 -25.22 -6.98
N VAL A 167 14.94 -26.18 -6.22
CA VAL A 167 16.14 -26.94 -6.58
C VAL A 167 15.82 -27.99 -7.65
N SER A 168 14.72 -28.74 -7.46
CA SER A 168 14.34 -29.84 -8.36
C SER A 168 13.94 -29.34 -9.75
N PHE A 169 13.27 -28.20 -9.82
CA PHE A 169 12.79 -27.60 -11.07
C PHE A 169 13.64 -26.43 -11.56
N LYS A 170 14.87 -26.26 -11.06
CA LYS A 170 15.76 -25.14 -11.39
C LYS A 170 15.85 -24.84 -12.89
N ASN A 171 16.04 -25.88 -13.70
CA ASN A 171 16.19 -25.74 -15.15
C ASN A 171 14.88 -25.27 -15.84
N ASN A 172 13.73 -25.73 -15.35
CA ASN A 172 12.43 -25.32 -15.87
C ASN A 172 12.03 -23.92 -15.40
N ILE A 173 12.40 -23.52 -14.18
CA ILE A 173 12.15 -22.18 -13.64
C ILE A 173 12.97 -21.12 -14.37
N MET A 174 14.20 -21.45 -14.77
CA MET A 174 15.08 -20.53 -15.51
C MET A 174 14.73 -20.43 -17.00
N ALA A 175 14.08 -21.43 -17.57
CA ALA A 175 13.67 -21.41 -18.96
C ALA A 175 12.52 -20.41 -19.18
N LYS A 176 12.61 -19.61 -20.24
CA LYS A 176 11.49 -18.75 -20.65
C LYS A 176 10.31 -19.65 -21.02
N PRO A 177 9.09 -19.40 -20.51
CA PRO A 177 7.94 -20.21 -20.87
C PRO A 177 7.72 -20.13 -22.39
N HIS A 178 7.46 -21.29 -22.99
CA HIS A 178 7.11 -21.37 -24.40
C HIS A 178 5.63 -21.03 -24.60
N ASN A 179 5.28 -20.51 -25.78
CA ASN A 179 3.88 -20.26 -26.11
C ASN A 179 3.16 -21.60 -26.26
N LEU A 180 2.18 -21.84 -25.38
CA LEU A 180 1.36 -23.06 -25.40
C LEU A 180 0.50 -23.16 -26.68
N PHE A 181 0.17 -22.01 -27.26
CA PHE A 181 -0.55 -21.90 -28.53
C PHE A 181 0.39 -21.27 -29.58
N PRO A 182 1.04 -22.07 -30.44
CA PRO A 182 1.85 -21.51 -31.51
C PRO A 182 0.94 -20.73 -32.46
N GLU A 183 1.31 -19.48 -32.77
CA GLU A 183 0.64 -18.71 -33.80
C GLU A 183 0.80 -19.45 -35.14
N LYS A 184 -0.31 -19.94 -35.71
CA LYS A 184 -0.33 -20.40 -37.09
C LYS A 184 -0.04 -19.19 -37.97
N LYS A 185 1.20 -19.02 -38.41
CA LYS A 185 1.54 -18.09 -39.49
C LYS A 185 0.74 -18.53 -40.72
N TYR A 186 -0.31 -17.80 -41.06
CA TYR A 186 -0.88 -17.87 -42.40
C TYR A 186 0.13 -17.19 -43.33
N GLU A 187 0.93 -18.00 -44.03
CA GLU A 187 1.69 -17.56 -45.18
C GLU A 187 0.70 -17.10 -46.26
N ASN A 188 0.52 -15.79 -46.41
CA ASN A 188 -0.10 -15.22 -47.60
C ASN A 188 0.85 -15.45 -48.77
N LYS A 189 0.41 -16.27 -49.71
CA LYS A 189 1.01 -16.46 -51.04
C LYS A 189 0.42 -15.46 -52.02
#